data_AF-A0A382PHI0-F1
#
_entry.id   AF-A0A382PHI0-F1
#
_cell.length_a   1.000
_cell.length_b   1.000
_cell.length_c   1.000
_cell.angle_alpha   90.00
_cell.angle_beta   90.00
_cell.angle_gamma   90.00
#
_symmetry.space_group_name_H-M   'P 1'
#
loop_
_entity.id
_entity.type
_entity.pdbx_description
1 polymer ?
#
loop_
_entity_poly.entity_id
_entity_poly.type
_entity_poly.pdbx_seq_one_letter_code
_entity_poly.pdbx_strand_id
1 'polypeptide(L)' 'MLLRTPPEVLLLLVPVLLFALCFHEFAHAWMANKLGDPTAKHSGRLTLNPLAHL' A
#
# COMPACT_ATOMS: atom_id res chain seq x y z
N MET A 1 18.55 6.29 12.57
CA MET A 1 18.60 7.07 11.32
C MET A 1 17.23 7.72 11.03
N LEU A 2 16.12 6.98 11.12
CA LEU A 2 14.75 7.52 11.06
C LEU A 2 14.26 8.14 12.38
N LEU A 3 14.45 7.50 13.52
CA LEU A 3 14.01 8.02 14.83
C LEU A 3 14.82 9.22 15.36
N ARG A 4 15.78 9.73 14.58
CA ARG A 4 16.53 10.95 14.88
C ARG A 4 16.09 12.14 14.03
N THR A 5 15.15 11.95 13.10
CA THR A 5 14.65 13.05 12.27
C THR A 5 13.72 13.94 13.09
N PRO A 6 13.66 15.24 12.78
CA PRO A 6 12.68 16.15 13.37
C PRO A 6 11.25 15.61 13.22
N PRO A 7 10.36 15.78 14.21
CA PRO A 7 9.00 15.24 14.19
C PRO A 7 8.17 15.71 12.99
N GLU A 8 8.48 16.89 12.44
CA GLU A 8 7.87 17.44 11.23
C GLU A 8 8.12 16.55 10.01
N VAL A 9 9.30 15.93 9.93
CA VAL A 9 9.63 14.97 8.86
C VAL A 9 8.79 13.71 9.02
N LEU A 10 8.55 13.26 10.25
CA LEU A 10 7.74 12.07 10.50
C LEU A 10 6.28 12.31 10.10
N LEU A 11 5.75 13.51 10.38
CA LEU A 11 4.39 13.91 9.98
C LEU A 11 4.19 13.88 8.46
N LEU A 12 5.22 14.20 7.68
CA LEU A 12 5.21 14.07 6.22
C LEU A 12 5.43 12.64 5.75
N LEU A 13 6.33 11.90 6.40
CA LEU A 13 6.75 10.57 5.97
C LEU A 13 5.62 9.54 6.12
N VAL A 14 4.87 9.58 7.22
CA VAL A 14 3.79 8.61 7.51
C VAL A 14 2.74 8.55 6.39
N PRO A 15 2.09 9.66 5.97
CA PRO A 15 1.10 9.60 4.89
C PRO A 15 1.74 9.20 3.55
N VAL A 16 2.98 9.64 3.27
CA VAL A 16 3.70 9.26 2.05
C VAL A 16 3.94 7.75 2.00
N LEU A 17 4.40 7.15 3.10
CA LEU A 17 4.62 5.71 3.17
C LEU A 17 3.32 4.93 3.08
N LEU A 18 2.24 5.39 3.73
CA LEU A 18 0.93 4.76 3.61
C LEU A 18 0.45 4.76 2.16
N PHE A 19 0.52 5.90 1.47
CA PHE A 19 0.16 5.96 0.05
C PHE A 19 1.07 5.06 -0.81
N ALA A 20 2.38 5.11 -0.61
CA ALA A 20 3.33 4.28 -1.36
C ALA A 20 3.05 2.78 -1.19
N LEU A 21 2.74 2.35 0.03
CA LEU A 21 2.37 0.95 0.32
C LEU A 21 1.04 0.56 -0.34
N CYS A 22 0.01 1.43 -0.34
CA CYS A 22 -1.23 1.15 -1.07
C CYS A 22 -1.00 0.88 -2.54
N PHE A 23 -0.18 1.70 -3.20
CA PHE A 23 0.17 1.51 -4.61
C PHE A 23 1.01 0.26 -4.83
N HIS A 24 1.92 -0.05 -3.91
CA HIS A 24 2.75 -1.26 -3.96
C HIS A 24 1.89 -2.54 -3.91
N GLU A 25 1.03 -2.65 -2.90
CA GLU A 25 0.16 -3.82 -2.72
C GLU A 25 -0.89 -3.93 -3.83
N PHE A 26 -1.43 -2.79 -4.28
CA PHE A 26 -2.31 -2.77 -5.45
C PHE A 26 -1.59 -3.28 -6.71
N ALA A 27 -0.33 -2.90 -6.94
CA ALA A 27 0.43 -3.36 -8.10
C ALA A 27 0.65 -4.88 -8.07
N HIS A 28 0.95 -5.45 -6.91
CA HIS A 28 1.02 -6.91 -6.73
C HIS A 28 -0.32 -7.58 -7.03
N ALA A 29 -1.40 -7.10 -6.42
CA ALA A 29 -2.75 -7.63 -6.62
C ALA A 29 -3.18 -7.53 -8.10
N TRP A 30 -2.85 -6.42 -8.76
CA TRP A 30 -3.13 -6.19 -10.17
C TRP A 30 -2.36 -7.14 -11.06
N MET A 31 -1.05 -7.31 -10.82
CA MET A 31 -0.22 -8.21 -11.60
C MET A 31 -0.64 -9.67 -11.40
N ALA A 32 -0.90 -10.10 -10.15
CA ALA A 32 -1.41 -11.43 -9.86
C ALA A 32 -2.72 -11.73 -10.62
N ASN A 33 -3.69 -10.79 -10.56
CA ASN A 33 -4.95 -10.93 -11.29
C ASN A 33 -4.76 -10.97 -12.81
N LYS A 34 -3.77 -10.23 -13.34
CA LYS A 34 -3.44 -10.25 -14.78
C LYS A 34 -2.74 -11.55 -15.20
N LEU A 35 -1.98 -12.18 -14.31
CA LEU A 35 -1.33 -13.47 -14.54
C LEU A 35 -2.23 -14.68 -14.21
N GLY A 36 -3.49 -14.43 -13.81
CA GLY A 36 -4.51 -15.46 -13.65
C GLY A 36 -4.77 -15.90 -12.21
N ASP A 37 -4.21 -15.22 -11.20
CA ASP A 37 -4.56 -15.40 -9.80
C ASP A 37 -5.56 -14.31 -9.34
N PRO A 38 -6.87 -14.61 -9.29
CA PRO A 38 -7.89 -13.63 -8.91
C PRO A 38 -8.07 -13.49 -7.39
N THR A 39 -7.24 -14.12 -6.55
CA THR A 39 -7.43 -14.18 -5.08
C THR A 39 -7.61 -12.79 -4.47
N ALA A 40 -6.70 -11.86 -4.75
CA ALA A 40 -6.77 -10.49 -4.23
C ALA A 40 -7.99 -9.71 -4.74
N LYS A 41 -8.44 -9.99 -5.96
CA LYS A 41 -9.65 -9.39 -6.53
C LYS A 41 -10.90 -9.89 -5.80
N HIS A 42 -11.02 -11.20 -5.58
CA HIS A 42 -12.17 -11.80 -4.90
C HIS A 42 -12.23 -11.43 -3.41
N SER A 43 -11.09 -11.20 -2.77
CA SER A 43 -11.02 -10.70 -1.40
C SER A 43 -11.25 -9.19 -1.28
N GLY A 44 -11.57 -8.49 -2.37
CA GLY A 44 -11.80 -7.03 -2.36
C GLY A 44 -10.53 -6.19 -2.17
N ARG A 45 -9.34 -6.78 -2.34
CA ARG A 45 -8.03 -6.13 -2.15
C ARG A 45 -7.48 -5.48 -3.42
N LEU A 46 -8.16 -5.61 -4.55
CA LEU A 46 -7.81 -4.89 -5.79
C LEU A 46 -8.30 -3.43 -5.74
N THR A 47 -7.82 -2.65 -4.79
CA THR A 47 -8.24 -1.27 -4.52
C THR A 47 -7.07 -0.44 -3.99
N LEU A 48 -7.13 0.89 -4.11
CA LEU A 48 -6.17 1.81 -3.49
C LEU A 48 -6.59 2.21 -2.06
N ASN A 49 -7.68 1.66 -1.53
CA ASN A 49 -8.11 1.89 -0.16
C ASN A 49 -7.09 1.25 0.81
N PRO A 50 -6.33 2.03 1.61
CA PRO A 50 -5.37 1.50 2.59
C PRO A 50 -6.01 0.50 3.56
N LEU A 51 -7.28 0.73 3.93
CA LEU A 51 -7.98 -0.11 4.89
C LEU A 51 -8.31 -1.51 4.35
N ALA A 52 -8.28 -1.71 3.03
CA ALA A 52 -8.50 -3.02 2.44
C ALA A 52 -7.25 -3.94 2.52
N HIS A 53 -6.09 -3.36 2.84
CA HIS A 53 -4.80 -4.04 2.87
C HIS A 53 -4.28 -4.31 4.29
N LEU A 54 -5.00 -3.89 5.32
CA LEU A 54 -4.78 -4.24 6.74
C LEU A 54 -5.48 -5.56 7.08
#